data_AF-A0A969E3S3-F1
#
_entry.id   AF-A0A969E3S3-F1
#
_cell.length_a   1.000
_cell.length_b   1.000
_cell.length_c   1.000
_cell.angle_alpha   90.00
_cell.angle_beta   90.00
_cell.angle_gamma   90.00
#
_symmetry.space_group_name_H-M   'P 1'
#
loop_
_entity.id
_entity.type
_entity.pdbx_description
1 polymer ?
#
loop_
_entity_poly.entity_id
_entity_poly.type
_entity_poly.pdbx_seq_one_letter_code
_entity_poly.pdbx_strand_id
1 'polypeptide(L)'
;MNPVAASPTVATAQKPLPETSPKKPTPPSNEANTPKFDTRTVNVRKDYITKMKTLRLEIWDNDQEDGDLVSIMLNGHLIAKNYAVRKAKRKLEIPLQEGDNVLTFHAENLGQAPPNTAALSFFDGIDTQTIILNSDMAKSEAIKIIKN
;
A
#
# COMPACT_ATOMS: atom_id res chain seq x y z
N MET A 1 30.35 49.65 29.76
CA MET A 1 30.49 48.45 30.59
C MET A 1 29.73 47.31 29.91
N ASN A 2 30.46 46.26 29.52
CA ASN A 2 30.00 44.93 29.12
C ASN A 2 30.29 43.96 30.30
N PRO A 3 29.96 42.66 30.28
CA PRO A 3 28.73 41.93 29.86
C PRO A 3 28.41 40.76 30.86
N VAL A 4 27.72 39.69 30.39
CA VAL A 4 27.66 38.24 30.82
C VAL A 4 26.19 37.77 30.85
N ALA A 5 25.70 36.66 30.29
CA ALA A 5 26.16 35.52 29.45
C ALA A 5 24.88 34.82 28.89
N ALA A 6 24.79 34.42 27.61
CA ALA A 6 25.13 33.13 26.96
C ALA A 6 24.04 32.01 27.00
N SER A 7 23.80 31.44 25.81
CA SER A 7 22.77 30.47 25.34
C SER A 7 23.00 28.99 25.74
N PRO A 8 22.19 27.99 25.28
CA PRO A 8 22.28 27.42 23.90
C PRO A 8 20.90 27.06 23.26
N THR A 9 20.64 27.33 21.96
CA THR A 9 20.94 26.55 20.72
C THR A 9 20.30 25.16 20.61
N VAL A 10 19.41 24.97 19.61
CA VAL A 10 19.43 23.81 18.70
C VAL A 10 18.98 24.26 17.30
N ALA A 11 19.87 24.08 16.33
CA ALA A 11 19.66 24.24 14.89
C ALA A 11 19.22 22.92 14.24
N THR A 12 18.69 22.96 13.00
CA THR A 12 18.91 22.03 11.85
C THR A 12 17.88 22.40 10.76
N ALA A 13 18.24 23.14 9.71
CA ALA A 13 18.85 22.75 8.42
C ALA A 13 17.92 21.96 7.47
N GLN A 14 17.67 22.53 6.29
CA GLN A 14 16.96 21.92 5.14
C GLN A 14 17.95 21.25 4.16
N LYS A 15 17.40 20.38 3.27
CA LYS A 15 17.82 20.00 1.88
C LYS A 15 18.36 18.55 1.71
N PRO A 16 18.36 17.93 0.51
CA PRO A 16 17.32 17.65 -0.53
C PRO A 16 17.03 16.12 -0.71
N LEU A 17 15.97 15.76 -1.45
CA LEU A 17 15.69 14.38 -1.93
C LEU A 17 16.48 14.08 -3.23
N PRO A 18 17.25 12.98 -3.31
CA PRO A 18 17.70 12.41 -4.59
C PRO A 18 16.96 11.10 -4.92
N GLU A 19 16.41 11.02 -6.13
CA GLU A 19 15.97 9.78 -6.78
C GLU A 19 17.19 8.90 -7.15
N THR A 20 17.09 7.57 -6.99
CA THR A 20 17.63 6.58 -7.94
C THR A 20 17.15 5.17 -7.59
N SER A 21 16.40 4.53 -8.49
CA SER A 21 16.34 3.06 -8.65
C SER A 21 17.64 2.55 -9.31
N PRO A 22 17.90 1.23 -9.55
CA PRO A 22 17.21 0.00 -9.08
C PRO A 22 18.19 -1.07 -8.51
N LYS A 23 17.75 -2.00 -7.65
CA LYS A 23 18.43 -3.31 -7.47
C LYS A 23 17.50 -4.40 -6.90
N LYS A 24 17.31 -5.48 -7.69
CA LYS A 24 16.80 -6.80 -7.27
C LYS A 24 18.03 -7.68 -6.85
N PRO A 25 17.86 -8.87 -6.25
CA PRO A 25 17.71 -9.12 -4.81
C PRO A 25 18.77 -10.09 -4.25
N THR A 26 19.09 -10.01 -2.95
CA THR A 26 19.17 -11.14 -1.99
C THR A 26 19.66 -10.64 -0.62
N PRO A 27 19.23 -11.24 0.51
CA PRO A 27 19.54 -10.78 1.87
C PRO A 27 20.89 -11.39 2.34
N PRO A 28 21.69 -10.72 3.20
CA PRO A 28 21.43 -10.83 4.64
C PRO A 28 21.83 -9.61 5.52
N SER A 29 21.16 -9.55 6.68
CA SER A 29 21.54 -9.04 8.00
C SER A 29 22.84 -8.21 8.13
N ASN A 30 22.72 -6.94 8.53
CA ASN A 30 23.23 -6.44 9.82
C ASN A 30 22.87 -4.95 10.02
N GLU A 31 22.74 -4.59 11.29
CA GLU A 31 22.19 -3.37 11.89
C GLU A 31 22.82 -2.03 11.48
N ALA A 32 22.01 -1.00 11.75
CA ALA A 32 22.30 0.43 11.92
C ALA A 32 22.11 1.33 10.70
N ASN A 33 21.08 2.18 10.81
CA ASN A 33 20.62 3.24 9.89
C ASN A 33 19.59 2.87 8.82
N THR A 34 18.58 2.07 9.17
CA THR A 34 17.39 1.90 8.34
C THR A 34 16.34 2.99 8.65
N PRO A 35 15.95 3.87 7.69
CA PRO A 35 14.68 4.59 7.82
C PRO A 35 13.61 3.52 8.03
N LYS A 36 12.73 3.67 9.04
CA LYS A 36 11.73 2.67 9.44
C LYS A 36 11.09 2.04 8.21
N PHE A 37 11.64 0.91 7.77
CA PHE A 37 11.08 0.13 6.69
C PHE A 37 9.80 -0.42 7.27
N ASP A 38 8.75 -0.31 6.49
CA ASP A 38 7.49 -0.92 6.83
C ASP A 38 7.72 -2.43 7.02
N THR A 39 7.90 -2.89 8.26
CA THR A 39 8.23 -4.29 8.60
C THR A 39 7.01 -5.21 8.43
N ARG A 40 6.02 -4.76 7.67
CA ARG A 40 4.75 -5.44 7.51
C ARG A 40 4.91 -6.63 6.57
N THR A 41 4.40 -7.77 7.00
CA THR A 41 4.36 -8.96 6.15
C THR A 41 3.30 -8.75 5.07
N VAL A 42 3.68 -8.78 3.80
CA VAL A 42 2.73 -8.76 2.68
C VAL A 42 2.33 -10.20 2.37
N ASN A 43 1.05 -10.53 2.60
CA ASN A 43 0.49 -11.83 2.30
C ASN A 43 -0.15 -11.82 0.92
N VAL A 44 0.39 -12.59 -0.03
CA VAL A 44 -0.19 -12.70 -1.37
C VAL A 44 -1.23 -13.81 -1.36
N ARG A 45 -2.51 -13.47 -1.52
CA ARG A 45 -3.63 -14.41 -1.39
C ARG A 45 -3.73 -15.39 -2.54
N LYS A 46 -3.77 -14.87 -3.76
CA LYS A 46 -4.03 -15.66 -4.97
C LYS A 46 -3.48 -14.96 -6.20
N ASP A 47 -3.12 -15.79 -7.18
CA ASP A 47 -2.69 -15.39 -8.50
C ASP A 47 -3.88 -15.46 -9.47
N TYR A 48 -4.04 -14.42 -10.28
CA TYR A 48 -5.08 -14.27 -11.30
C TYR A 48 -4.42 -14.03 -12.65
N ILE A 49 -5.00 -14.55 -13.73
CA ILE A 49 -4.49 -14.36 -15.08
C ILE A 49 -5.52 -13.55 -15.87
N THR A 50 -5.07 -12.52 -16.58
CA THR A 50 -5.95 -11.69 -17.41
C THR A 50 -5.27 -11.28 -18.71
N LYS A 51 -6.05 -11.07 -19.76
CA LYS A 51 -5.60 -10.45 -21.02
C LYS A 51 -5.93 -8.95 -21.08
N MET A 52 -6.54 -8.43 -20.03
CA MET A 52 -7.01 -7.04 -19.98
C MET A 52 -5.83 -6.09 -19.81
N LYS A 53 -5.87 -4.94 -20.49
CA LYS A 53 -4.86 -3.88 -20.35
C LYS A 53 -5.08 -3.02 -19.10
N THR A 54 -6.33 -2.89 -18.69
CA THR A 54 -6.75 -2.09 -17.54
C THR A 54 -7.71 -2.91 -16.72
N LEU A 55 -7.45 -2.97 -15.42
CA LEU A 55 -8.28 -3.66 -14.46
C LEU A 55 -9.21 -2.65 -13.81
N ARG A 56 -10.52 -2.90 -13.89
CA ARG A 56 -11.53 -2.09 -13.23
C ARG A 56 -11.86 -2.75 -11.89
N LEU A 57 -11.29 -2.20 -10.83
CA LEU A 57 -11.57 -2.60 -9.47
C LEU A 57 -12.83 -1.90 -8.99
N GLU A 58 -13.67 -2.61 -8.26
CA GLU A 58 -14.64 -2.03 -7.34
C GLU A 58 -14.21 -2.38 -5.93
N ILE A 59 -14.04 -1.38 -5.07
CA ILE A 59 -13.58 -1.55 -3.68
C ILE A 59 -14.69 -1.06 -2.75
N TRP A 60 -15.00 -1.83 -1.72
CA TRP A 60 -15.99 -1.47 -0.70
C TRP A 60 -15.66 -2.12 0.65
N ASP A 61 -16.28 -1.58 1.68
CA ASP A 61 -16.28 -2.15 3.02
C ASP A 61 -17.29 -3.29 3.10
N ASN A 62 -16.84 -4.49 3.45
CA ASN A 62 -17.73 -5.66 3.54
C ASN A 62 -18.49 -5.74 4.87
N ASP A 63 -18.12 -4.95 5.88
CA ASP A 63 -18.66 -5.05 7.23
C ASP A 63 -19.34 -3.73 7.66
N GLN A 64 -18.60 -2.82 8.29
CA GLN A 64 -19.10 -1.56 8.80
C GLN A 64 -18.21 -0.41 8.34
N GLU A 65 -18.83 0.67 7.83
CA GLU A 65 -18.10 1.89 7.49
C GLU A 65 -17.70 2.59 8.79
N ASP A 66 -16.52 2.23 9.28
CA ASP A 66 -16.02 2.61 10.59
C ASP A 66 -14.87 3.63 10.52
N GLY A 67 -14.50 4.03 9.30
CA GLY A 67 -13.45 4.98 9.01
C GLY A 67 -12.17 4.35 8.46
N ASP A 68 -12.23 3.10 8.00
CA ASP A 68 -11.13 2.40 7.37
C ASP A 68 -10.48 3.16 6.20
N LEU A 69 -9.15 3.33 6.29
CA LEU A 69 -8.29 3.96 5.30
C LEU A 69 -7.23 2.96 4.83
N VAL A 70 -7.15 2.77 3.51
CA VAL A 70 -6.14 1.91 2.89
C VAL A 70 -5.31 2.67 1.84
N SER A 71 -4.05 2.32 1.70
CA SER A 71 -3.21 2.71 0.59
C SER A 71 -3.13 1.55 -0.40
N ILE A 72 -3.33 1.87 -1.67
CA ILE A 72 -3.36 0.89 -2.78
C ILE A 72 -2.09 1.10 -3.60
N MET A 73 -1.32 0.03 -3.77
CA MET A 73 -0.03 0.05 -4.45
C MET A 73 0.01 -1.02 -5.53
N LEU A 74 0.56 -0.69 -6.70
CA LEU A 74 0.80 -1.63 -7.79
C LEU A 74 2.30 -1.80 -8.00
N ASN A 75 2.82 -3.02 -7.93
CA ASN A 75 4.25 -3.31 -8.10
C ASN A 75 5.15 -2.47 -7.17
N GLY A 76 4.64 -2.16 -5.96
CA GLY A 76 5.32 -1.30 -4.98
C GLY A 76 5.17 0.21 -5.22
N HIS A 77 4.49 0.62 -6.29
CA HIS A 77 4.22 2.03 -6.59
C HIS A 77 2.85 2.44 -6.06
N LEU A 78 2.79 3.55 -5.33
CA LEU A 78 1.55 4.06 -4.76
C LEU A 78 0.60 4.55 -5.86
N ILE A 79 -0.59 3.95 -5.93
CA ILE A 79 -1.67 4.32 -6.86
C ILE A 79 -2.66 5.25 -6.18
N ALA A 80 -3.07 4.90 -4.96
CA ALA A 80 -3.96 5.72 -4.14
C ALA A 80 -3.50 5.69 -2.68
N LYS A 81 -3.44 6.86 -2.05
CA LYS A 81 -3.12 6.99 -0.63
C LYS A 81 -4.37 7.35 0.16
N ASN A 82 -4.50 6.86 1.39
CA ASN A 82 -5.60 7.19 2.30
C ASN A 82 -6.97 6.99 1.63
N TYR A 83 -7.10 5.92 0.86
CA TYR A 83 -8.33 5.55 0.19
C TYR A 83 -9.35 5.11 1.25
N ALA A 84 -10.42 5.90 1.40
CA ALA A 84 -11.49 5.58 2.33
C ALA A 84 -12.29 4.38 1.82
N VAL A 85 -12.23 3.28 2.58
CA VAL A 85 -13.06 2.11 2.39
C VAL A 85 -14.44 2.45 2.96
N ARG A 86 -15.47 2.33 2.12
CA ARG A 86 -16.84 2.73 2.44
C ARG A 86 -17.80 1.64 2.00
N LYS A 87 -19.02 1.61 2.53
CA LYS A 87 -20.04 0.65 2.08
C LYS A 87 -20.40 0.84 0.61
N ALA A 88 -20.30 2.08 0.11
CA ALA A 88 -20.49 2.37 -1.30
C ALA A 88 -19.29 1.87 -2.12
N LYS A 89 -19.57 0.98 -3.08
CA LYS A 89 -18.57 0.53 -4.05
C LYS A 89 -17.98 1.70 -4.82
N ARG A 90 -16.66 1.82 -4.78
CA ARG A 90 -15.91 2.82 -5.54
C ARG A 90 -15.07 2.14 -6.59
N LYS A 91 -15.09 2.72 -7.79
CA LYS A 91 -14.37 2.21 -8.95
C LYS A 91 -12.97 2.79 -8.98
N LEU A 92 -11.99 1.93 -9.25
CA LEU A 92 -10.60 2.32 -9.47
C LEU A 92 -10.09 1.58 -10.72
N GLU A 93 -9.63 2.34 -11.70
CA GLU A 93 -9.03 1.76 -12.91
C GLU A 93 -7.52 1.72 -12.76
N ILE A 94 -6.94 0.53 -12.90
CA ILE A 94 -5.49 0.33 -12.77
C ILE A 94 -4.95 -0.21 -14.10
N PRO A 95 -4.04 0.52 -14.77
CA PRO A 95 -3.36 0.00 -15.96
C PRO A 95 -2.39 -1.12 -15.55
N LEU A 96 -2.47 -2.26 -16.22
CA LEU A 96 -1.61 -3.41 -15.99
C LEU A 96 -0.40 -3.38 -16.90
N GLN A 97 0.76 -3.70 -16.34
CA GLN A 97 2.01 -3.95 -17.05
C GLN A 97 2.02 -5.39 -17.57
N GLU A 98 2.83 -5.66 -18.60
CA GLU A 98 2.99 -7.03 -19.10
C GLU A 98 3.65 -7.93 -18.04
N GLY A 99 3.16 -9.16 -17.87
CA GLY A 99 3.64 -10.08 -16.84
C GLY A 99 3.04 -9.80 -15.46
N ASP A 100 3.87 -9.85 -14.42
CA ASP A 100 3.41 -9.82 -13.03
C ASP A 100 3.00 -8.41 -12.56
N ASN A 101 1.79 -8.31 -12.01
CA ASN A 101 1.26 -7.11 -11.37
C ASN A 101 0.82 -7.44 -9.95
N VAL A 102 1.58 -7.02 -8.95
CA VAL A 102 1.25 -7.23 -7.54
C VAL A 102 0.50 -6.01 -7.02
N LEU A 103 -0.79 -6.18 -6.78
CA LEU A 103 -1.63 -5.16 -6.18
C LEU A 103 -1.67 -5.38 -4.66
N THR A 104 -1.12 -4.45 -3.91
CA THR A 104 -1.03 -4.49 -2.44
C THR A 104 -1.99 -3.48 -1.84
N PHE A 105 -2.74 -3.92 -0.85
CA PHE A 105 -3.60 -3.10 -0.02
C PHE A 105 -2.98 -3.00 1.36
N HIS A 106 -2.81 -1.77 1.77
CA HIS A 106 -2.08 -1.44 2.98
C HIS A 106 -2.99 -0.67 3.92
N ALA A 107 -3.21 -1.17 5.12
CA ALA A 107 -3.95 -0.46 6.16
C ALA A 107 -3.16 0.78 6.63
N GLU A 108 -3.68 1.97 6.37
CA GLU A 108 -3.18 3.23 6.94
C GLU A 108 -3.73 3.44 8.36
N ASN A 109 -4.89 2.85 8.65
CA ASN A 109 -5.46 2.76 9.98
C ASN A 109 -6.16 1.40 10.19
N LEU A 110 -6.65 1.18 11.41
CA LEU A 110 -7.40 -0.03 11.79
C LEU A 110 -8.92 0.20 11.88
N GLY A 111 -9.41 1.37 11.44
CA GLY A 111 -10.79 1.77 11.69
C GLY A 111 -11.13 1.89 13.18
N GLN A 112 -12.41 1.76 13.51
CA GLN A 112 -12.89 1.56 14.88
C GLN A 112 -12.85 0.09 15.28
N ALA A 113 -12.96 -0.85 14.33
CA ALA A 113 -13.02 -2.28 14.54
C ALA A 113 -11.93 -3.02 13.72
N PRO A 114 -10.74 -3.28 14.29
CA PRO A 114 -9.71 -4.06 13.61
C PRO A 114 -10.14 -5.52 13.35
N PRO A 115 -9.64 -6.18 12.29
CA PRO A 115 -8.76 -5.65 11.24
C PRO A 115 -9.51 -4.86 10.16
N ASN A 116 -8.79 -4.02 9.41
CA ASN A 116 -9.36 -3.28 8.28
C ASN A 116 -9.80 -4.26 7.19
N THR A 117 -11.09 -4.23 6.86
CA THR A 117 -11.74 -5.24 6.02
C THR A 117 -12.18 -4.62 4.69
N ALA A 118 -11.30 -4.68 3.69
CA ALA A 118 -11.60 -4.21 2.35
C ALA A 118 -12.00 -5.38 1.44
N ALA A 119 -13.19 -5.31 0.86
CA ALA A 119 -13.54 -6.17 -0.27
C ALA A 119 -13.22 -5.46 -1.58
N LEU A 120 -12.72 -6.24 -2.53
CA LEU A 120 -12.52 -5.79 -3.90
C LEU A 120 -13.13 -6.79 -4.88
N SER A 121 -13.59 -6.29 -6.01
CA SER A 121 -13.96 -7.13 -7.15
C SER A 121 -13.42 -6.57 -8.46
N PHE A 122 -13.09 -7.46 -9.38
CA PHE A 122 -12.71 -7.11 -10.75
C PHE A 122 -13.08 -8.21 -11.73
N PHE A 123 -13.22 -7.82 -13.00
CA PHE A 123 -13.40 -8.76 -14.10
C PHE A 123 -12.04 -9.15 -14.68
N ASP A 124 -11.74 -10.44 -14.72
CA ASP A 124 -10.46 -10.97 -15.23
C ASP A 124 -10.48 -11.27 -16.75
N GLY A 125 -11.64 -11.14 -17.40
CA GLY A 125 -11.84 -11.50 -18.80
C GLY A 125 -12.71 -12.75 -18.99
N ILE A 126 -12.89 -13.54 -17.93
CA ILE A 126 -13.72 -14.74 -17.88
C ILE A 126 -14.89 -14.48 -16.92
N ASP A 127 -14.57 -14.15 -15.67
CA ASP A 127 -15.54 -13.98 -14.58
C ASP A 127 -15.21 -12.76 -13.70
N THR A 128 -16.17 -12.38 -12.86
CA THR A 128 -15.93 -11.38 -11.82
C THR A 128 -15.36 -12.07 -10.58
N GLN A 129 -14.12 -11.75 -10.26
CA GLN A 129 -13.46 -12.19 -9.04
C GLN A 129 -13.82 -11.24 -7.90
N THR A 130 -14.19 -11.78 -6.74
CA THR A 130 -14.39 -11.00 -5.50
C THR A 130 -13.46 -11.54 -4.43
N ILE A 131 -12.76 -10.64 -3.75
CA ILE A 131 -11.71 -10.96 -2.79
C ILE A 131 -11.90 -10.07 -1.57
N ILE A 132 -11.85 -10.67 -0.39
CA ILE A 132 -11.87 -9.96 0.88
C ILE A 132 -10.44 -9.94 1.41
N LEU A 133 -9.92 -8.73 1.63
CA LEU A 133 -8.60 -8.48 2.16
C LEU A 133 -8.74 -7.97 3.59
N ASN A 134 -8.02 -8.62 4.51
CA ASN A 134 -8.00 -8.26 5.92
C ASN A 134 -6.58 -7.77 6.23
N SER A 135 -6.39 -6.45 6.31
CA SER A 135 -5.09 -5.85 6.59
C SER A 135 -5.05 -5.31 8.02
N ASP A 136 -3.87 -5.38 8.65
CA ASP A 136 -3.62 -4.82 9.97
C ASP A 136 -2.33 -3.99 9.98
N MET A 137 -1.97 -3.39 11.11
CA MET A 137 -0.77 -2.55 11.22
C MET A 137 0.55 -3.33 11.13
N ALA A 138 0.51 -4.66 11.12
CA ALA A 138 1.66 -5.54 10.96
C ALA A 138 1.61 -6.36 9.64
N LYS A 139 0.47 -6.41 8.95
CA LYS A 139 0.23 -7.28 7.80
C LYS A 139 -0.55 -6.54 6.71
N SER A 140 0.01 -6.55 5.52
CA SER A 140 -0.67 -6.08 4.32
C SER A 140 -1.10 -7.27 3.49
N GLU A 141 -2.16 -7.08 2.71
CA GLU A 141 -2.70 -8.13 1.85
C GLU A 141 -2.50 -7.74 0.39
N ALA A 142 -2.15 -8.71 -0.44
CA ALA A 142 -1.88 -8.48 -1.84
C ALA A 142 -2.48 -9.57 -2.72
N ILE A 143 -2.71 -9.22 -3.98
CA ILE A 143 -3.10 -10.14 -5.03
C ILE A 143 -2.12 -9.99 -6.19
N LYS A 144 -1.81 -11.09 -6.87
CA LYS A 144 -0.98 -11.05 -8.07
C LYS A 144 -1.87 -11.23 -9.29
N ILE A 145 -1.71 -10.36 -10.26
CA ILE A 145 -2.41 -10.40 -11.53
C ILE A 145 -1.35 -10.53 -12.63
N ILE A 146 -1.39 -11.63 -13.36
CA ILE A 146 -0.46 -11.91 -14.47
C ILE A 146 -1.17 -11.51 -15.76
N LYS A 147 -0.60 -10.55 -16.47
CA LYS A 147 -1.07 -10.12 -17.77
C LYS A 147 -0.32 -10.89 -18.86
N ASN A 148 -1.08 -11.58 -19.72
CA ASN A 148 -0.59 -12.44 -20.81
C ASN A 148 -1.12 -12.01 -22.18
#